data_AF-A0A533B9J7-F1
#
_entry.id   AF-A0A533B9J7-F1
#
_cell.length_a   1.000
_cell.length_b   1.000
_cell.length_c   1.000
_cell.angle_alpha   90.00
_cell.angle_beta   90.00
_cell.angle_gamma   90.00
#
_symmetry.space_group_name_H-M   'P 1'
#
loop_
_entity.id
_entity.type
_entity.pdbx_description
1 polymer ?
#
loop_
_entity_poly.entity_id
_entity_poly.type
_entity_poly.pdbx_seq_one_letter_code
_entity_poly.pdbx_strand_id
1 'polypeptide(L)'
;MADEAPAKLIQIGPKGGEKKDGFNLVTERVVAVNPEAKQLEVELLAYDGKTVVLEVAEEALEDLKKLKVGDGATIRVVEEGGKRVAKSFRIRAKDPNAAKADTMLLDLKDPHWLNRKYAAEVLGELKDQRAVEPLVGALSDEVGDVRQRAYDSLIKLGGSSVPSLIPLLVSEEDEIRQSATEIIRKIGKPAVEPLATALADADDRLKTRIMKVLDRMGYKPKVKEETSVELPRLT
;
A
#
# COMPACT_ATOMS: atom_id res chain seq x y z
N MET A 1 -7.83 28.49 -12.51
CA MET A 1 -8.93 27.59 -12.88
C MET A 1 -8.41 26.71 -14.00
N ALA A 2 -7.68 25.64 -13.65
CA ALA A 2 -7.13 24.72 -14.64
C ALA A 2 -8.18 23.63 -14.87
N ASP A 3 -8.65 23.57 -16.10
CA ASP A 3 -9.61 22.63 -16.65
C ASP A 3 -8.91 21.26 -16.76
N GLU A 4 -9.02 20.42 -15.73
CA GLU A 4 -8.53 19.04 -15.78
C GLU A 4 -9.51 18.22 -16.62
N ALA A 5 -9.10 17.93 -17.86
CA ALA A 5 -9.79 17.01 -18.73
C ALA A 5 -10.05 15.67 -18.01
N PRO A 6 -11.26 15.06 -18.15
CA PRO A 6 -11.60 13.85 -17.44
C PRO A 6 -10.62 12.73 -17.78
N ALA A 7 -10.04 12.12 -16.75
CA ALA A 7 -9.11 11.01 -16.85
C ALA A 7 -9.65 9.96 -17.83
N LYS A 8 -8.87 9.68 -18.90
CA LYS A 8 -9.23 8.74 -19.96
C LYS A 8 -9.75 7.43 -19.35
N LEU A 9 -10.99 7.06 -19.70
CA LEU A 9 -11.61 5.80 -19.32
C LEU A 9 -10.65 4.63 -19.57
N ILE A 10 -10.22 3.96 -18.50
CA ILE A 10 -9.50 2.70 -18.61
C ILE A 10 -10.48 1.70 -19.25
N GLN A 11 -10.07 1.08 -20.36
CA GLN A 11 -10.86 0.10 -21.08
C GLN A 11 -10.89 -1.20 -20.26
N ILE A 12 -12.01 -1.43 -19.57
CA ILE A 12 -12.25 -2.61 -18.73
C ILE A 12 -13.42 -3.34 -19.36
N GLY A 13 -13.13 -4.37 -20.16
CA GLY A 13 -14.15 -5.19 -20.80
C GLY A 13 -13.52 -6.41 -21.49
N PRO A 14 -14.23 -7.54 -21.59
CA PRO A 14 -13.74 -8.69 -22.35
C PRO A 14 -13.56 -8.30 -23.83
N LYS A 15 -12.48 -8.79 -24.46
CA LYS A 15 -12.33 -8.72 -25.91
C LYS A 15 -13.42 -9.57 -26.55
N GLY A 16 -14.49 -8.92 -27.03
CA GLY A 16 -15.57 -9.55 -27.77
C GLY A 16 -16.80 -9.86 -26.92
N GLY A 17 -17.81 -8.99 -27.02
CA GLY A 17 -19.15 -9.17 -26.47
C GLY A 17 -19.98 -7.92 -26.76
N GLU A 18 -21.22 -8.08 -27.22
CA GLU A 18 -22.07 -6.95 -27.57
C GLU A 18 -22.32 -6.05 -26.35
N LYS A 19 -22.16 -4.73 -26.55
CA LYS A 19 -22.21 -3.69 -25.50
C LYS A 19 -23.55 -3.58 -24.74
N LYS A 20 -24.56 -4.38 -25.08
CA LYS A 20 -25.92 -4.26 -24.53
C LYS A 20 -26.14 -4.98 -23.20
N ASP A 21 -25.33 -5.98 -22.86
CA ASP A 21 -25.63 -6.81 -21.68
C ASP A 21 -25.00 -6.30 -20.37
N GLY A 22 -24.00 -5.42 -20.43
CA GLY A 22 -23.20 -5.00 -19.27
C GLY A 22 -22.13 -6.03 -18.87
N PHE A 23 -21.34 -5.71 -17.85
CA PHE A 23 -20.24 -6.56 -17.36
C PHE A 23 -20.16 -6.56 -15.83
N ASN A 24 -19.45 -7.53 -15.27
CA ASN A 24 -19.23 -7.62 -13.82
C ASN A 24 -17.89 -6.98 -13.46
N LEU A 25 -17.92 -5.97 -12.61
CA LEU A 25 -16.75 -5.48 -11.90
C LEU A 25 -16.59 -6.24 -10.60
N VAL A 26 -15.38 -6.74 -10.37
CA VAL A 26 -14.99 -7.30 -9.07
C VAL A 26 -14.16 -6.25 -8.37
N THR A 27 -14.65 -5.80 -7.22
CA THR A 27 -13.98 -4.79 -6.42
C THR A 27 -13.12 -5.46 -5.36
N GLU A 28 -12.00 -4.81 -5.05
CA GLU A 28 -11.17 -5.11 -3.90
C GLU A 28 -11.87 -4.62 -2.63
N ARG A 29 -12.28 -3.35 -2.63
CA ARG A 29 -13.10 -2.78 -1.56
C ARG A 29 -14.00 -1.65 -2.06
N VAL A 30 -15.08 -1.41 -1.33
CA VAL A 30 -15.85 -0.18 -1.39
C VAL A 30 -15.09 0.91 -0.64
N VAL A 31 -14.83 2.03 -1.30
CA VAL A 31 -14.11 3.18 -0.76
C VAL A 31 -15.10 4.18 -0.14
N ALA A 32 -16.19 4.47 -0.83
CA ALA A 32 -17.24 5.36 -0.35
C ALA A 32 -18.61 4.97 -0.90
N VAL A 33 -19.66 5.19 -0.10
CA VAL A 33 -21.06 4.95 -0.48
C VAL A 33 -21.82 6.26 -0.30
N ASN A 34 -22.43 6.78 -1.36
CA ASN A 34 -23.27 7.98 -1.30
C ASN A 34 -24.65 7.73 -1.92
N PRO A 35 -25.63 7.28 -1.10
CA PRO A 35 -26.98 6.99 -1.59
C PRO A 35 -27.74 8.24 -2.07
N GLU A 36 -27.49 9.40 -1.48
CA GLU A 36 -28.16 10.66 -1.84
C GLU A 36 -27.73 11.14 -3.22
N ALA A 37 -26.42 11.09 -3.50
CA ALA A 37 -25.87 11.42 -4.82
C ALA A 37 -25.97 10.28 -5.83
N LYS A 38 -26.53 9.11 -5.44
CA LYS A 38 -26.58 7.89 -6.26
C LYS A 38 -25.20 7.48 -6.79
N GLN A 39 -24.19 7.54 -5.92
CA GLN A 39 -22.80 7.28 -6.27
C GLN A 39 -22.17 6.22 -5.37
N LEU A 40 -21.26 5.46 -5.97
CA LEU A 40 -20.45 4.47 -5.30
C LEU A 40 -19.01 4.57 -5.79
N GLU A 41 -18.06 4.64 -4.87
CA GLU A 41 -16.63 4.63 -5.18
C GLU A 41 -16.02 3.29 -4.76
N VAL A 42 -15.29 2.65 -5.67
CA VAL A 42 -14.73 1.32 -5.46
C VAL A 42 -13.30 1.21 -5.98
N GLU A 43 -12.51 0.42 -5.29
CA GLU A 43 -11.16 0.03 -5.69
C GLU A 43 -11.21 -1.29 -6.46
N LEU A 44 -10.55 -1.37 -7.62
CA LEU A 44 -10.65 -2.52 -8.50
C LEU A 44 -9.51 -3.52 -8.31
N LEU A 45 -9.87 -4.78 -8.05
CA LEU A 45 -8.92 -5.87 -7.82
C LEU A 45 -8.00 -6.15 -9.02
N ALA A 46 -8.53 -6.04 -10.25
CA ALA A 46 -7.79 -6.37 -11.47
C ALA A 46 -6.89 -5.22 -11.99
N TYR A 47 -6.86 -4.07 -11.31
CA TYR A 47 -6.25 -2.84 -11.83
C TYR A 47 -5.35 -2.13 -10.81
N ASP A 48 -4.64 -2.88 -9.96
CA ASP A 48 -3.59 -2.35 -9.07
C ASP A 48 -4.11 -1.22 -8.16
N GLY A 49 -5.25 -1.45 -7.50
CA GLY A 49 -5.82 -0.49 -6.55
C GLY A 49 -6.42 0.77 -7.16
N LYS A 50 -6.68 0.80 -8.48
CA LYS A 50 -7.33 1.97 -9.10
C LYS A 50 -8.77 2.12 -8.65
N THR A 51 -9.11 3.34 -8.26
CA THR A 51 -10.45 3.73 -7.85
C THR A 51 -11.31 4.14 -9.04
N VAL A 52 -12.59 3.76 -9.00
CA VAL A 52 -13.61 4.15 -9.98
C VAL A 52 -14.87 4.59 -9.26
N VAL A 53 -15.42 5.72 -9.69
CA VAL A 53 -16.75 6.18 -9.28
C VAL A 53 -17.79 5.63 -10.26
N LEU A 54 -18.83 5.03 -9.74
CA LEU A 54 -19.97 4.50 -10.47
C LEU A 54 -21.22 5.29 -10.10
N GLU A 55 -22.04 5.63 -11.09
CA GLU A 55 -23.42 6.02 -10.83
C GLU A 55 -24.23 4.78 -10.47
N VAL A 56 -25.24 4.93 -9.63
CA VAL A 56 -26.06 3.82 -9.15
C VAL A 56 -27.47 4.01 -9.66
N ALA A 57 -28.00 2.98 -10.32
CA ALA A 57 -29.37 3.00 -10.83
C ALA A 57 -30.37 2.99 -9.68
N GLU A 58 -31.57 3.54 -9.91
CA GLU A 58 -32.60 3.69 -8.86
C GLU A 58 -32.99 2.34 -8.25
N GLU A 59 -33.10 1.31 -9.09
CA GLU A 59 -33.40 -0.06 -8.68
C GLU A 59 -32.36 -0.66 -7.72
N ALA A 60 -31.14 -0.13 -7.72
CA ALA A 60 -30.02 -0.64 -6.93
C ALA A 60 -29.77 0.16 -5.64
N LEU A 61 -30.51 1.25 -5.38
CA LEU A 61 -30.27 2.12 -4.23
C LEU A 61 -30.50 1.44 -2.87
N GLU A 62 -31.48 0.52 -2.78
CA GLU A 62 -31.71 -0.23 -1.55
C GLU A 62 -30.58 -1.22 -1.25
N ASP A 63 -29.96 -1.79 -2.29
CA ASP A 63 -28.80 -2.65 -2.14
C ASP A 63 -27.52 -1.85 -1.86
N LEU A 64 -27.42 -0.64 -2.42
CA LEU A 64 -26.33 0.31 -2.13
C LEU A 64 -26.25 0.63 -0.63
N LYS A 65 -27.40 0.84 0.04
CA LYS A 65 -27.46 1.12 1.49
C LYS A 65 -26.93 -0.02 2.36
N LYS A 66 -26.88 -1.25 1.82
CA LYS A 66 -26.36 -2.43 2.54
C LYS A 66 -24.83 -2.53 2.49
N LEU A 67 -24.21 -1.88 1.51
CA LEU A 67 -22.75 -1.84 1.38
C LEU A 67 -22.15 -0.96 2.46
N LYS A 68 -21.03 -1.42 3.02
CA LYS A 68 -20.20 -0.68 3.96
C LYS A 68 -18.85 -0.40 3.33
N VAL A 69 -18.24 0.70 3.75
CA VAL A 69 -16.84 0.99 3.42
C VAL A 69 -15.98 -0.20 3.86
N GLY A 70 -15.15 -0.70 2.95
CA GLY A 70 -14.33 -1.90 3.13
C GLY A 70 -14.95 -3.21 2.62
N ASP A 71 -16.21 -3.23 2.19
CA ASP A 71 -16.82 -4.44 1.61
C ASP A 71 -16.20 -4.76 0.25
N GLY A 72 -15.90 -6.04 0.00
CA GLY A 72 -15.68 -6.52 -1.36
C GLY A 72 -17.02 -6.73 -2.05
N ALA A 73 -17.14 -6.40 -3.33
CA ALA A 73 -18.39 -6.56 -4.06
C ALA A 73 -18.16 -7.07 -5.49
N THR A 74 -19.15 -7.79 -6.02
CA THR A 74 -19.32 -7.94 -7.46
C THR A 74 -20.44 -7.01 -7.90
N ILE A 75 -20.14 -6.11 -8.82
CA ILE A 75 -21.06 -5.06 -9.28
C ILE A 75 -21.38 -5.31 -10.73
N ARG A 76 -22.68 -5.45 -11.05
CA ARG A 76 -23.13 -5.45 -12.44
C ARG A 76 -23.14 -4.01 -12.94
N VAL A 77 -22.39 -3.72 -13.99
CA VAL A 77 -22.27 -2.39 -14.56
C VAL A 77 -22.70 -2.40 -16.02
N VAL A 78 -23.46 -1.38 -16.42
CA VAL A 78 -23.84 -1.10 -17.81
C VAL A 78 -23.27 0.27 -18.21
N GLU A 79 -22.86 0.41 -19.47
CA GLU A 79 -22.49 1.72 -20.02
C GLU A 79 -23.71 2.39 -20.64
N GLU A 80 -24.18 3.49 -20.05
CA GLU A 80 -25.33 4.27 -20.50
C GLU A 80 -24.88 5.74 -20.67
N GLY A 81 -25.04 6.30 -21.87
CA GLY A 81 -24.70 7.72 -22.12
C GLY A 81 -23.22 8.09 -21.86
N GLY A 82 -22.29 7.12 -21.99
CA GLY A 82 -20.86 7.31 -21.69
C GLY A 82 -20.50 7.23 -20.20
N LYS A 83 -21.49 6.94 -19.35
CA LYS A 83 -21.30 6.74 -17.91
C LYS A 83 -21.43 5.27 -17.54
N ARG A 84 -20.80 4.89 -16.43
CA ARG A 84 -20.88 3.54 -15.86
C ARG A 84 -21.93 3.52 -14.77
N VAL A 85 -22.99 2.76 -15.00
CA VAL A 85 -24.14 2.66 -14.10
C VAL A 85 -24.17 1.27 -13.46
N ALA A 86 -24.05 1.23 -12.13
CA ALA A 86 -24.22 0.03 -11.32
C ALA A 86 -25.71 -0.34 -11.23
N LYS A 87 -26.04 -1.55 -11.68
CA LYS A 87 -27.41 -2.08 -11.74
C LYS A 87 -27.74 -3.05 -10.62
N SER A 88 -26.74 -3.68 -10.02
CA SER A 88 -26.94 -4.59 -8.88
C SER A 88 -25.62 -4.87 -8.16
N PHE A 89 -25.72 -5.22 -6.88
CA PHE A 89 -24.58 -5.54 -6.03
C PHE A 89 -24.70 -6.96 -5.48
N ARG A 90 -23.58 -7.69 -5.46
CA ARG A 90 -23.41 -8.88 -4.65
C ARG A 90 -22.29 -8.62 -3.65
N ILE A 91 -22.66 -8.41 -2.40
CA ILE A 91 -21.71 -8.25 -1.30
C ILE A 91 -20.94 -9.57 -1.16
N ARG A 92 -19.62 -9.47 -1.17
CA ARG A 92 -18.70 -10.56 -0.86
C ARG A 92 -18.19 -10.32 0.56
N ALA A 93 -17.70 -11.37 1.20
CA ALA A 93 -17.10 -11.24 2.53
C ALA A 93 -16.09 -10.08 2.52
N LYS A 94 -16.21 -9.18 3.52
CA LYS A 94 -15.24 -8.13 3.87
C LYS A 94 -13.87 -8.76 3.69
N ASP A 95 -13.13 -8.26 2.70
CA ASP A 95 -11.97 -8.91 2.08
C ASP A 95 -11.41 -10.09 2.92
N PRO A 96 -11.52 -11.35 2.46
CA PRO A 96 -11.06 -12.49 3.25
C PRO A 96 -9.58 -12.36 3.67
N ASN A 97 -8.79 -11.57 2.94
CA ASN A 97 -7.44 -11.21 3.33
C ASN A 97 -7.41 -10.25 4.51
N ALA A 98 -8.31 -9.25 4.59
CA ALA A 98 -8.42 -8.34 5.73
C ALA A 98 -8.82 -9.05 7.02
N ALA A 99 -9.82 -9.95 6.98
CA ALA A 99 -10.22 -10.74 8.16
C ALA A 99 -9.12 -11.72 8.60
N LYS A 100 -8.42 -12.32 7.63
CA LYS A 100 -7.25 -13.16 7.89
C LYS A 100 -6.12 -12.32 8.49
N ALA A 101 -5.85 -11.14 7.97
CA ALA A 101 -4.86 -10.21 8.51
C ALA A 101 -5.19 -9.80 9.95
N ASP A 102 -6.46 -9.49 10.26
CA ASP A 102 -6.89 -9.17 11.63
C ASP A 102 -6.54 -10.31 12.60
N THR A 103 -6.75 -11.56 12.19
CA THR A 103 -6.40 -12.74 13.00
C THR A 103 -4.88 -12.87 13.14
N MET A 104 -4.14 -12.79 12.05
CA MET A 104 -2.67 -12.94 12.09
C MET A 104 -1.99 -11.81 12.87
N LEU A 105 -2.54 -10.59 12.86
CA LEU A 105 -2.05 -9.48 13.67
C LEU A 105 -2.15 -9.78 15.17
N LEU A 106 -3.18 -10.51 15.60
CA LEU A 106 -3.30 -10.99 16.98
C LEU A 106 -2.29 -12.11 17.27
N ASP A 107 -2.16 -13.06 16.35
CA ASP A 107 -1.29 -14.25 16.50
C ASP A 107 0.22 -13.90 16.55
N LEU A 108 0.63 -12.72 16.07
CA LEU A 108 2.00 -12.21 16.27
C LEU A 108 2.39 -12.06 17.75
N LYS A 109 1.41 -12.01 18.67
CA LYS A 109 1.63 -11.91 20.12
C LYS A 109 1.33 -13.21 20.86
N ASP A 110 1.10 -14.29 20.13
CA ASP A 110 0.74 -15.57 20.73
C ASP A 110 1.90 -16.13 21.60
N PRO A 111 1.60 -16.74 22.77
CA PRO A 111 2.63 -17.32 23.62
C PRO A 111 3.47 -18.39 22.90
N HIS A 112 2.88 -19.11 21.95
CA HIS A 112 3.56 -20.17 21.22
C HIS A 112 4.24 -19.63 19.95
N TRP A 113 5.56 -19.75 19.88
CA TRP A 113 6.38 -19.20 18.80
C TRP A 113 5.97 -19.65 17.39
N LEU A 114 5.43 -20.87 17.24
CA LEU A 114 4.95 -21.38 15.95
C LEU A 114 3.79 -20.53 15.38
N ASN A 115 2.90 -20.05 16.24
CA ASN A 115 1.78 -19.19 15.85
C ASN A 115 2.30 -17.83 15.40
N ARG A 116 3.25 -17.25 16.15
CA ARG A 116 3.92 -15.99 15.76
C ARG A 116 4.66 -16.10 14.42
N LYS A 117 5.39 -17.21 14.21
CA LYS A 117 6.06 -17.51 12.94
C LYS A 117 5.06 -17.57 11.78
N TYR A 118 3.98 -18.33 11.95
CA TYR A 118 2.94 -18.48 10.93
C TYR A 118 2.21 -17.15 10.67
N ALA A 119 1.96 -16.36 11.70
CA ALA A 119 1.39 -15.03 11.58
C ALA A 119 2.30 -14.11 10.75
N ALA A 120 3.59 -14.05 11.09
CA ALA A 120 4.56 -13.26 10.35
C ALA A 120 4.64 -13.67 8.87
N GLU A 121 4.61 -14.99 8.60
CA GLU A 121 4.55 -15.58 7.28
C GLU A 121 3.36 -15.05 6.47
N VAL A 122 2.16 -15.27 7.00
CA VAL A 122 0.92 -14.95 6.31
C VAL A 122 0.80 -13.46 6.07
N LEU A 123 1.14 -12.61 7.05
CA LEU A 123 1.06 -11.16 6.89
C LEU A 123 1.93 -10.65 5.73
N GLY A 124 3.11 -11.26 5.51
CA GLY A 124 3.94 -10.96 4.35
C GLY A 124 3.33 -11.39 3.01
N GLU A 125 2.63 -12.53 2.97
CA GLU A 125 1.92 -12.98 1.76
C GLU A 125 0.70 -12.10 1.45
N LEU A 126 -0.01 -11.65 2.49
CA LEU A 126 -1.15 -10.76 2.36
C LEU A 126 -0.76 -9.34 1.94
N LYS A 127 0.50 -8.94 2.18
CA LYS A 127 1.03 -7.59 1.93
C LYS A 127 0.19 -6.48 2.57
N ASP A 128 -0.44 -6.77 3.70
CA ASP A 128 -1.24 -5.80 4.43
C ASP A 128 -0.31 -4.78 5.13
N GLN A 129 -0.45 -3.51 4.78
CA GLN A 129 0.38 -2.43 5.34
C GLN A 129 0.21 -2.28 6.86
N ARG A 130 -0.92 -2.69 7.43
CA ARG A 130 -1.14 -2.70 8.88
C ARG A 130 -0.17 -3.62 9.61
N ALA A 131 0.44 -4.57 8.89
CA ALA A 131 1.42 -5.49 9.44
C ALA A 131 2.83 -4.91 9.59
N VAL A 132 3.14 -3.75 9.01
CA VAL A 132 4.50 -3.19 9.01
C VAL A 132 5.04 -3.03 10.44
N GLU A 133 4.38 -2.24 11.29
CA GLU A 133 4.85 -2.00 12.67
C GLU A 133 4.89 -3.29 13.51
N PRO A 134 3.86 -4.17 13.49
CA PRO A 134 3.93 -5.46 14.18
C PRO A 134 5.08 -6.36 13.71
N LEU A 135 5.36 -6.42 12.40
CA LEU A 135 6.48 -7.20 11.86
C LEU A 135 7.84 -6.58 12.20
N VAL A 136 7.93 -5.24 12.24
CA VAL A 136 9.12 -4.54 12.74
C VAL A 136 9.41 -4.92 14.19
N GLY A 137 8.38 -4.98 15.05
CA GLY A 137 8.52 -5.47 16.42
C GLY A 137 8.96 -6.93 16.51
N ALA A 138 8.48 -7.77 15.60
CA ALA A 138 8.86 -9.20 15.52
C ALA A 138 10.32 -9.43 15.07
N LEU A 139 11.04 -8.41 14.61
CA LEU A 139 12.49 -8.49 14.39
C LEU A 139 13.27 -8.68 15.70
N SER A 140 12.67 -8.39 16.85
CA SER A 140 13.25 -8.60 18.19
C SER A 140 12.67 -9.84 18.90
N ASP A 141 11.98 -10.72 18.18
CA ASP A 141 11.40 -11.94 18.79
C ASP A 141 12.50 -12.82 19.39
N GLU A 142 12.22 -13.45 20.54
CA GLU A 142 13.14 -14.37 21.22
C GLU A 142 13.53 -15.57 20.33
N VAL A 143 12.64 -15.99 19.43
CA VAL A 143 12.83 -17.13 18.53
C VAL A 143 13.33 -16.68 17.16
N GLY A 144 14.50 -17.19 16.76
CA GLY A 144 15.15 -16.83 15.49
C GLY A 144 14.30 -17.11 14.24
N ASP A 145 13.51 -18.18 14.24
CA ASP A 145 12.58 -18.50 13.15
C ASP A 145 11.51 -17.41 12.94
N VAL A 146 11.03 -16.79 14.03
CA VAL A 146 10.05 -15.70 13.96
C VAL A 146 10.71 -14.46 13.40
N ARG A 147 11.92 -14.12 13.89
CA ARG A 147 12.72 -12.99 13.37
C ARG A 147 12.97 -13.11 11.87
N GLN A 148 13.36 -14.31 11.42
CA GLN A 148 13.62 -14.57 10.00
C GLN A 148 12.35 -14.39 9.16
N ARG A 149 11.19 -14.86 9.64
CA ARG A 149 9.94 -14.70 8.88
C ARG A 149 9.47 -13.25 8.86
N ALA A 150 9.65 -12.50 9.94
CA ALA A 150 9.40 -11.07 9.98
C ALA A 150 10.29 -10.31 8.99
N TYR A 151 11.59 -10.63 8.95
CA TYR A 151 12.56 -10.10 7.99
C TYR A 151 12.10 -10.32 6.53
N ASP A 152 11.74 -11.55 6.18
CA ASP A 152 11.32 -11.88 4.81
C ASP A 152 10.00 -11.20 4.44
N SER A 153 9.07 -11.10 5.40
CA SER A 153 7.77 -10.45 5.19
C SER A 153 7.88 -8.94 5.01
N LEU A 154 8.79 -8.26 5.72
CA LEU A 154 9.07 -6.83 5.51
C LEU A 154 9.65 -6.55 4.12
N ILE A 155 10.50 -7.44 3.59
CA ILE A 155 10.98 -7.34 2.20
C ILE A 155 9.82 -7.49 1.21
N LYS A 156 8.88 -8.43 1.47
CA LYS A 156 7.70 -8.64 0.61
C LYS A 156 6.73 -7.46 0.61
N LEU A 157 6.60 -6.77 1.75
CA LEU A 157 5.85 -5.51 1.87
C LEU A 157 6.51 -4.38 1.07
N GLY A 158 7.85 -4.39 0.98
CA GLY A 158 8.57 -3.52 0.07
C GLY A 158 8.66 -2.07 0.57
N GLY A 159 8.55 -1.11 -0.35
CA GLY A 159 8.80 0.31 -0.04
C GLY A 159 8.00 0.89 1.13
N SER A 160 6.79 0.38 1.38
CA SER A 160 5.93 0.84 2.48
C SER A 160 6.48 0.54 3.87
N SER A 161 7.38 -0.45 4.01
CA SER A 161 8.00 -0.75 5.31
C SER A 161 9.24 0.10 5.61
N VAL A 162 9.78 0.80 4.61
CA VAL A 162 11.05 1.53 4.74
C VAL A 162 10.98 2.64 5.80
N PRO A 163 9.93 3.48 5.88
CA PRO A 163 9.85 4.51 6.91
C PRO A 163 10.00 3.97 8.34
N SER A 164 9.37 2.83 8.64
CA SER A 164 9.43 2.18 9.96
C SER A 164 10.78 1.53 10.26
N LEU A 165 11.56 1.19 9.23
CA LEU A 165 12.89 0.59 9.36
C LEU A 165 14.01 1.64 9.53
N ILE A 166 13.80 2.88 9.08
CA ILE A 166 14.81 3.95 9.14
C ILE A 166 15.29 4.22 10.58
N PRO A 167 14.42 4.36 11.60
CA PRO A 167 14.85 4.57 12.98
C PRO A 167 15.75 3.43 13.50
N LEU A 168 15.56 2.20 13.02
CA LEU A 168 16.34 1.05 13.44
C LEU A 168 17.79 1.06 12.91
N LEU A 169 18.10 1.90 11.92
CA LEU A 169 19.48 2.07 11.42
C LEU A 169 20.45 2.61 12.48
N VAL A 170 19.93 3.21 13.55
CA VAL A 170 20.73 3.70 14.69
C VAL A 170 20.50 2.91 15.97
N SER A 171 19.75 1.80 15.93
CA SER A 171 19.54 0.93 17.09
C SER A 171 20.86 0.55 17.76
N GLU A 172 20.87 0.54 19.10
CA GLU A 172 22.01 0.07 19.89
C GLU A 172 22.18 -1.46 19.78
N GLU A 173 21.10 -2.18 19.45
CA GLU A 173 21.15 -3.61 19.19
C GLU A 173 21.70 -3.88 17.79
N ASP A 174 22.89 -4.49 17.74
CA ASP A 174 23.61 -4.78 16.51
C ASP A 174 22.80 -5.65 15.53
N GLU A 175 22.09 -6.67 16.03
CA GLU A 175 21.27 -7.58 15.21
C GLU A 175 20.10 -6.83 14.54
N ILE A 176 19.43 -5.94 15.27
CA ILE A 176 18.31 -5.12 14.76
C ILE A 176 18.81 -4.13 13.71
N ARG A 177 19.93 -3.46 14.00
CA ARG A 177 20.53 -2.51 13.07
C ARG A 177 20.99 -3.16 11.77
N GLN A 178 21.57 -4.36 11.84
CA GLN A 178 21.97 -5.14 10.67
C GLN A 178 20.74 -5.62 9.88
N SER A 179 19.71 -6.12 10.57
CA SER A 179 18.45 -6.55 9.94
C SER A 179 17.80 -5.41 9.16
N ALA A 180 17.62 -4.24 9.77
CA ALA A 180 17.05 -3.07 9.10
C ALA A 180 17.88 -2.65 7.87
N THR A 181 19.20 -2.61 8.00
CA THR A 181 20.12 -2.30 6.90
C THR A 181 19.92 -3.25 5.72
N GLU A 182 19.88 -4.56 5.97
CA GLU A 182 19.76 -5.56 4.91
C GLU A 182 18.36 -5.65 4.32
N ILE A 183 17.30 -5.47 5.12
CA ILE A 183 15.91 -5.39 4.60
C ILE A 183 15.80 -4.21 3.63
N ILE A 184 16.22 -3.01 4.05
CA ILE A 184 16.18 -1.80 3.21
C ILE A 184 16.97 -2.00 1.92
N ARG A 185 18.17 -2.61 2.01
CA ARG A 185 19.00 -2.90 0.84
C ARG A 185 18.34 -3.89 -0.12
N LYS A 186 17.68 -4.93 0.41
CA LYS A 186 16.95 -5.94 -0.39
C LYS A 186 15.65 -5.41 -0.99
N ILE A 187 14.97 -4.46 -0.33
CA ILE A 187 13.84 -3.73 -0.91
C ILE A 187 14.30 -2.98 -2.17
N GLY A 188 15.50 -2.38 -2.14
CA GLY A 188 16.12 -1.79 -3.32
C GLY A 188 15.54 -0.42 -3.67
N LYS A 189 15.31 -0.15 -4.97
CA LYS A 189 14.91 1.18 -5.47
C LYS A 189 13.77 1.87 -4.69
N PRO A 190 12.69 1.18 -4.26
CA PRO A 190 11.63 1.79 -3.47
C PRO A 190 12.08 2.42 -2.14
N ALA A 191 13.26 2.06 -1.61
CA ALA A 191 13.79 2.66 -0.39
C ALA A 191 14.51 4.00 -0.61
N VAL A 192 14.85 4.37 -1.85
CA VAL A 192 15.69 5.56 -2.13
C VAL A 192 14.99 6.85 -1.70
N GLU A 193 13.73 7.06 -2.09
CA GLU A 193 12.99 8.29 -1.76
C GLU A 193 12.73 8.44 -0.25
N PRO A 194 12.27 7.41 0.49
CA PRO A 194 12.16 7.49 1.95
C PRO A 194 13.50 7.79 2.65
N LEU A 195 14.59 7.18 2.20
CA LEU A 195 15.92 7.44 2.75
C LEU A 195 16.39 8.87 2.45
N ALA A 196 16.18 9.35 1.22
CA ALA A 196 16.50 10.73 0.82
C ALA A 196 15.69 11.75 1.63
N THR A 197 14.41 11.47 1.88
CA THR A 197 13.55 12.30 2.72
C THR A 197 14.07 12.33 4.16
N ALA A 198 14.39 11.18 4.73
CA ALA A 198 14.89 11.09 6.10
C ALA A 198 16.25 11.78 6.32
N LEU A 199 17.08 11.93 5.27
CA LEU A 199 18.35 12.68 5.38
C LEU A 199 18.15 14.15 5.75
N ALA A 200 17.04 14.77 5.38
CA ALA A 200 16.79 16.19 5.60
C ALA A 200 16.73 16.53 7.11
N ASP A 201 16.04 15.69 7.88
CA ASP A 201 15.77 15.91 9.31
C ASP A 201 16.64 15.04 10.24
N ALA A 202 17.51 14.19 9.68
CA ALA A 202 18.35 13.28 10.46
C ALA A 202 19.48 13.99 11.24
N ASP A 203 19.76 13.49 12.44
CA ASP A 203 20.99 13.80 13.17
C ASP A 203 22.23 13.19 12.49
N ASP A 204 23.43 13.54 12.96
CA ASP A 204 24.69 13.09 12.34
C ASP A 204 24.84 11.57 12.34
N ARG A 205 24.33 10.89 13.38
CA ARG A 205 24.41 9.44 13.52
C ARG A 205 23.54 8.76 12.47
N LEU A 206 22.28 9.19 12.34
CA LEU A 206 21.32 8.65 11.38
C LEU A 206 21.72 9.01 9.94
N LYS A 207 22.18 10.24 9.69
CA LYS A 207 22.75 10.65 8.39
C LYS A 207 23.86 9.71 7.94
N THR A 208 24.83 9.45 8.82
CA THR A 208 25.95 8.55 8.52
C THR A 208 25.46 7.14 8.15
N ARG A 209 24.42 6.64 8.83
CA ARG A 209 23.87 5.31 8.57
C ARG A 209 23.09 5.26 7.26
N ILE A 210 22.22 6.24 7.00
CA ILE A 210 21.47 6.33 5.75
C ILE A 210 22.42 6.44 4.55
N MET A 211 23.46 7.28 4.64
CA MET A 211 24.45 7.42 3.56
C MET A 211 25.18 6.10 3.27
N LYS A 212 25.54 5.33 4.29
CA LYS A 212 26.13 3.98 4.11
C LYS A 212 25.17 3.01 3.41
N VAL A 213 23.87 3.08 3.73
CA VAL A 213 22.86 2.24 3.06
C VAL A 213 22.73 2.63 1.59
N LEU A 214 22.59 3.93 1.29
CA LEU A 214 22.49 4.45 -0.07
C LEU A 214 23.73 4.13 -0.93
N ASP A 215 24.93 4.26 -0.37
CA ASP A 215 26.18 3.88 -1.03
C ASP A 215 26.21 2.39 -1.38
N ARG A 216 25.82 1.51 -0.43
CA ARG A 216 25.69 0.07 -0.68
C ARG A 216 24.61 -0.29 -1.71
N MET A 217 23.62 0.58 -1.89
CA MET A 217 22.60 0.45 -2.94
C MET A 217 23.07 1.00 -4.30
N GLY A 218 24.25 1.60 -4.37
CA GLY A 218 24.78 2.23 -5.59
C GLY A 218 24.09 3.56 -5.93
N TYR A 219 23.38 4.17 -4.98
CA TYR A 219 22.71 5.45 -5.19
C TYR A 219 23.71 6.61 -5.05
N LYS A 220 23.88 7.37 -6.12
CA LYS A 220 24.64 8.63 -6.12
C LYS A 220 23.65 9.79 -6.08
N PRO A 221 23.59 10.59 -5.00
CA PRO A 221 22.72 11.75 -4.97
C PRO A 221 23.10 12.70 -6.12
N LYS A 222 22.11 13.19 -6.86
CA LYS A 222 22.34 14.32 -7.77
C LYS A 222 22.63 15.52 -6.89
N VAL A 223 23.90 15.93 -6.82
CA VAL A 223 24.28 17.20 -6.21
C VAL A 223 23.52 18.28 -6.97
N LYS A 224 22.58 18.98 -6.32
CA LYS A 224 22.12 20.26 -6.84
C LYS A 224 23.35 21.16 -6.75
N GLU A 225 23.93 21.52 -7.89
CA GLU A 225 24.88 22.61 -7.96
C GLU A 225 24.22 23.80 -7.27
N GLU A 226 24.79 24.23 -6.14
CA GLU A 226 24.46 25.51 -5.55
C GLU A 226 24.76 26.55 -6.62
N THR A 227 23.71 27.11 -7.22
CA THR A 227 23.81 28.26 -8.10
C THR A 227 24.64 29.31 -7.37
N SER A 228 25.85 29.53 -7.85
CA SER A 228 26.73 30.61 -7.42
C SER A 228 25.94 31.90 -7.50
N VAL A 229 25.51 32.42 -6.35
CA VAL A 229 24.93 33.75 -6.28
C VAL A 229 26.08 34.71 -6.57
N GLU A 230 26.13 35.17 -7.81
CA GLU A 230 27.02 36.24 -8.25
C GLU A 230 26.66 37.49 -7.43
N LEU A 231 27.50 37.84 -6.46
CA LEU A 231 27.37 39.08 -5.72
C LEU A 231 27.48 40.26 -6.71
N PRO A 232 26.55 41.23 -6.72
CA PRO A 232 26.65 42.37 -7.61
C PRO A 232 27.88 43.19 -7.21
N ARG A 233 28.80 43.41 -8.16
CA ARG A 233 29.88 44.37 -8.00
C ARG A 233 29.26 45.76 -7.91
N LEU A 234 29.44 46.40 -6.75
CA LEU A 234 29.18 47.83 -6.59
C LEU A 234 30.20 48.61 -7.42
N THR A 235 29.71 49.35 -8.41
CA THR A 235 30.40 50.47 -9.05
C THR A 235 29.47 51.67 -9.01
#